data_AF-A0A7L5YUJ5-F1
#
_entry.id   AF-A0A7L5YUJ5-F1
#
_cell.length_a   1.000
_cell.length_b   1.000
_cell.length_c   1.000
_cell.angle_alpha   90.00
_cell.angle_beta   90.00
_cell.angle_gamma   90.00
#
_symmetry.space_group_name_H-M   'P 1'
#
loop_
_entity.id
_entity.type
_entity.pdbx_description
1 polymer ?
#
loop_
_entity_poly.entity_id
_entity_poly.type
_entity_poly.pdbx_seq_one_letter_code
_entity_poly.pdbx_strand_id
1 'polypeptide(L)'
;MTDYPNLFQTYIVRSAQAMRDLLDQPRTRLPDEVREQALHTLGYALHLDAAWPAAAEVLRQLAPLMEKAGYREEWLPYLSRGLAVSLAQHGAAAAG
;
A
#
# COMPACT_ATOMS: atom_id res chain seq x y z
N MET A 1 -29.56 10.07 1.94
CA MET A 1 -28.68 10.16 0.75
C MET A 1 -27.42 9.40 1.10
N THR A 2 -27.10 8.33 0.38
CA THR A 2 -25.98 7.43 0.72
C THR A 2 -24.66 8.16 0.53
N ASP A 3 -23.84 8.24 1.58
CA ASP A 3 -22.53 8.90 1.54
C ASP A 3 -21.48 7.95 0.92
N TYR A 4 -21.69 7.68 -0.36
CA TYR A 4 -20.90 6.72 -1.14
C TYR A 4 -19.39 7.01 -1.14
N PRO A 5 -18.92 8.28 -1.30
CA PRO A 5 -17.49 8.58 -1.23
C PRO A 5 -16.85 8.20 0.10
N ASN A 6 -17.51 8.51 1.23
CA ASN A 6 -16.99 8.16 2.55
C ASN A 6 -17.00 6.64 2.79
N LEU A 7 -18.03 5.94 2.31
CA LEU A 7 -18.08 4.49 2.37
C LEU A 7 -16.97 3.84 1.54
N PHE A 8 -16.71 4.35 0.34
CA PHE A 8 -15.64 3.87 -0.53
C PHE A 8 -14.24 4.07 0.09
N GLN A 9 -13.97 5.25 0.63
CA GLN A 9 -12.72 5.51 1.36
C GLN A 9 -12.55 4.57 2.57
N THR A 10 -13.64 4.33 3.30
CA THR A 10 -13.63 3.36 4.40
C THR A 10 -13.25 1.96 3.94
N TYR A 11 -13.76 1.51 2.78
CA TYR A 11 -13.37 0.21 2.22
C TYR A 11 -11.90 0.17 1.77
N ILE A 12 -11.36 1.25 1.21
CA ILE A 12 -9.94 1.33 0.85
C ILE A 12 -9.07 1.18 2.10
N VAL A 13 -9.38 1.92 3.18
CA VAL A 13 -8.64 1.84 4.45
C VAL A 13 -8.69 0.43 5.01
N ARG A 14 -9.88 -0.18 5.07
CA ARG A 14 -10.06 -1.56 5.56
C ARG A 14 -9.31 -2.58 4.69
N SER A 15 -9.31 -2.40 3.37
CA SER A 15 -8.59 -3.27 2.44
C SER A 15 -7.07 -3.19 2.67
N ALA A 16 -6.53 -1.98 2.84
CA ALA A 16 -5.11 -1.79 3.13
C ALA A 16 -4.72 -2.42 4.48
N GLN A 17 -5.56 -2.27 5.50
CA GLN A 17 -5.36 -2.90 6.82
C GLN A 17 -5.39 -4.43 6.73
N ALA A 18 -6.39 -4.99 6.05
CA ALA A 18 -6.50 -6.43 5.85
C ALA A 18 -5.29 -7.00 5.09
N MET A 19 -4.79 -6.27 4.09
CA MET A 19 -3.60 -6.68 3.34
C MET A 19 -2.33 -6.62 4.20
N ARG A 20 -2.17 -5.57 5.00
CA ARG A 20 -1.09 -5.48 5.98
C ARG A 20 -1.09 -6.67 6.92
N ASP A 21 -2.25 -6.99 7.49
CA ASP A 21 -2.39 -8.07 8.48
C ASP A 21 -2.15 -9.45 7.82
N LEU A 22 -2.52 -9.62 6.56
CA LEU A 22 -2.24 -10.84 5.78
C LEU A 22 -0.73 -11.05 5.53
N LEU A 23 -0.01 -9.96 5.26
CA LEU A 23 1.42 -9.96 4.95
C LEU A 23 2.30 -10.04 6.21
N ASP A 24 1.77 -9.71 7.39
CA ASP A 24 2.51 -9.74 8.67
C ASP A 24 3.02 -11.15 9.03
N GLN A 25 2.42 -12.18 8.43
CA GLN A 25 2.88 -13.55 8.58
C GLN A 25 4.15 -13.81 7.76
N PRO A 26 5.20 -14.42 8.34
CA PRO A 26 6.42 -14.77 7.61
C PRO A 26 6.12 -15.67 6.40
N ARG A 27 6.53 -15.24 5.21
CA ARG A 27 6.38 -16.01 3.97
C ARG A 27 7.64 -15.89 3.11
N THR A 28 7.97 -16.95 2.39
CA THR A 28 9.09 -16.99 1.45
C THR A 28 8.68 -16.65 0.03
N ARG A 29 7.38 -16.84 -0.30
CA ARG A 29 6.79 -16.54 -1.60
C ARG A 29 5.38 -15.99 -1.41
N LEU A 30 5.01 -15.03 -2.25
CA LEU A 30 3.67 -14.49 -2.33
C LEU A 30 2.86 -15.26 -3.39
N PRO A 31 1.66 -15.79 -3.07
CA PRO A 31 0.75 -16.31 -4.08
C PRO A 31 0.36 -15.22 -5.07
N ASP A 32 0.15 -15.57 -6.34
CA ASP A 32 -0.13 -14.60 -7.41
C ASP A 32 -1.41 -13.79 -7.13
N GLU A 33 -2.46 -14.44 -6.64
CA GLU A 33 -3.72 -13.79 -6.23
C GLU A 33 -3.50 -12.74 -5.13
N VAL A 34 -2.62 -13.05 -4.15
CA VAL A 34 -2.31 -12.13 -3.06
C VAL A 34 -1.47 -10.96 -3.58
N ARG A 35 -0.53 -11.21 -4.51
CA ARG A 35 0.24 -10.16 -5.18
C ARG A 35 -0.69 -9.18 -5.89
N GLU A 36 -1.56 -9.69 -6.76
CA GLU A 36 -2.47 -8.88 -7.56
C GLU A 36 -3.42 -8.07 -6.66
N GLN A 37 -3.97 -8.70 -5.63
CA GLN A 37 -4.80 -8.02 -4.65
C GLN A 37 -4.03 -6.92 -3.92
N ALA A 38 -2.78 -7.17 -3.53
CA ALA A 38 -1.96 -6.18 -2.83
C ALA A 38 -1.63 -4.97 -3.72
N LEU A 39 -1.26 -5.21 -4.98
CA LEU A 39 -1.00 -4.15 -5.96
C LEU A 39 -2.27 -3.33 -6.24
N HIS A 40 -3.41 -4.01 -6.41
CA HIS A 40 -4.70 -3.35 -6.60
C HIS A 40 -5.06 -2.46 -5.40
N THR A 41 -4.94 -2.98 -4.17
CA THR A 41 -5.18 -2.23 -2.94
C THR A 41 -4.24 -1.03 -2.82
N LEU A 42 -2.95 -1.18 -3.12
CA LEU A 42 -1.98 -0.08 -3.13
C LEU A 42 -2.32 0.99 -4.18
N GLY A 43 -2.86 0.59 -5.32
CA GLY A 43 -3.32 1.49 -6.39
C GLY A 43 -4.28 2.55 -5.87
N TYR A 44 -5.17 2.20 -4.95
CA TYR A 44 -6.08 3.16 -4.30
C TYR A 44 -5.50 3.76 -3.01
N ALA A 45 -4.91 2.93 -2.15
CA ALA A 45 -4.50 3.35 -0.80
C ALA A 45 -3.41 4.43 -0.83
N LEU A 46 -2.52 4.43 -1.84
CA LEU A 46 -1.49 5.46 -2.01
C LEU A 46 -2.02 6.83 -2.52
N HIS A 47 -3.33 6.97 -2.69
CA HIS A 47 -4.00 8.23 -3.01
C HIS A 47 -4.81 8.77 -1.82
N LEU A 48 -4.86 8.05 -0.71
CA LEU A 48 -5.73 8.37 0.42
C LEU A 48 -4.90 8.50 1.69
N ASP A 49 -4.83 9.71 2.25
CA ASP A 49 -4.04 10.00 3.45
C ASP A 49 -4.43 9.10 4.63
N ALA A 50 -5.73 8.85 4.81
CA ALA A 50 -6.24 7.98 5.87
C ALA A 50 -5.77 6.51 5.75
N ALA A 51 -5.41 6.05 4.54
CA ALA A 51 -4.91 4.71 4.30
C ALA A 51 -3.37 4.62 4.35
N TRP A 52 -2.67 5.76 4.37
CA TRP A 52 -1.21 5.82 4.27
C TRP A 52 -0.47 4.95 5.29
N PRO A 53 -0.80 4.95 6.61
CA PRO A 53 -0.08 4.11 7.58
C PRO A 53 -0.12 2.61 7.24
N ALA A 54 -1.25 2.13 6.73
CA ALA A 54 -1.38 0.74 6.29
C ALA A 54 -0.69 0.50 4.94
N ALA A 55 -0.83 1.41 3.99
CA ALA A 55 -0.22 1.30 2.67
C ALA A 55 1.32 1.30 2.72
N ALA A 56 1.92 2.16 3.54
CA ALA A 56 3.36 2.21 3.75
C ALA A 56 3.91 0.89 4.29
N GLU A 57 3.18 0.27 5.22
CA GLU A 57 3.56 -1.01 5.80
C GLU A 57 3.42 -2.16 4.78
N VAL A 58 2.34 -2.17 3.99
CA VAL A 58 2.19 -3.11 2.86
C VAL A 58 3.37 -2.98 1.87
N LEU A 59 3.76 -1.76 1.49
CA LEU A 59 4.93 -1.53 0.63
C LEU A 59 6.22 -2.09 1.24
N ARG A 60 6.45 -1.84 2.54
CA ARG A 60 7.64 -2.30 3.26
C ARG A 60 7.73 -3.83 3.28
N GLN A 61 6.61 -4.50 3.50
CA GLN A 61 6.55 -5.96 3.59
C GLN A 61 6.60 -6.64 2.22
N LEU A 62 5.98 -6.04 1.19
CA LEU A 62 6.02 -6.57 -0.18
C LEU A 62 7.41 -6.45 -0.80
N ALA A 63 8.16 -5.40 -0.49
CA ALA A 63 9.47 -5.12 -1.10
C ALA A 63 10.40 -6.33 -1.21
N PRO A 64 10.75 -7.04 -0.11
CA PRO A 64 11.62 -8.21 -0.21
C PRO A 64 10.98 -9.38 -0.98
N LEU A 65 9.65 -9.51 -0.99
CA LEU A 65 8.94 -10.58 -1.70
C LEU A 65 8.94 -10.34 -3.22
N MET A 66 8.70 -9.10 -3.64
CA MET A 66 8.64 -8.71 -5.05
C MET A 66 10.03 -8.73 -5.69
N GLU A 67 11.05 -8.25 -4.97
CA GLU A 67 12.43 -8.26 -5.46
C GLU A 67 12.95 -9.70 -5.65
N LYS A 68 12.73 -10.59 -4.67
CA LYS A 68 13.18 -12.00 -4.77
C LYS A 68 12.46 -12.78 -5.87
N ALA A 69 11.21 -12.41 -6.16
CA ALA A 69 10.43 -13.05 -7.20
C ALA A 69 10.67 -12.47 -8.60
N GLY A 70 11.48 -11.41 -8.73
CA GLY A 70 11.80 -10.77 -10.01
C GLY A 70 10.71 -9.85 -10.55
N TYR A 71 9.70 -9.50 -9.76
CA TYR A 71 8.57 -8.64 -10.19
C TYR A 71 8.89 -7.15 -10.19
N ARG A 72 10.18 -6.77 -10.28
CA ARG A 72 10.67 -5.40 -10.05
C ARG A 72 9.91 -4.35 -10.86
N GLU A 73 9.73 -4.60 -12.16
CA GLU A 73 9.09 -3.63 -13.07
C GLU A 73 7.61 -3.39 -12.73
N GLU A 74 6.91 -4.41 -12.26
CA GLU A 74 5.47 -4.34 -11.94
C GLU A 74 5.20 -3.52 -10.67
N TRP A 75 6.07 -3.63 -9.66
CA TRP A 75 5.85 -3.00 -8.35
C TRP A 75 6.56 -1.66 -8.16
N LEU A 76 7.59 -1.35 -8.97
CA LEU A 76 8.37 -0.11 -8.89
C LEU A 76 7.52 1.17 -8.95
N PRO A 77 6.42 1.26 -9.74
CA PRO A 77 5.56 2.45 -9.72
C PRO A 77 4.95 2.72 -8.33
N TYR A 78 4.59 1.67 -7.59
CA TYR A 78 3.99 1.77 -6.26
C TYR A 78 5.01 2.21 -5.21
N LEU A 79 6.24 1.69 -5.30
CA LEU A 79 7.36 2.19 -4.47
C LEU A 79 7.62 3.68 -4.69
N SER A 80 7.76 4.07 -5.95
CA SER A 80 8.12 5.44 -6.33
C SER A 80 7.07 6.42 -5.79
N ARG A 81 5.80 6.01 -5.88
CA ARG A 81 4.69 6.76 -5.31
C ARG A 81 4.72 6.80 -3.79
N GLY A 82 4.93 5.65 -3.12
CA GLY A 82 5.03 5.61 -1.66
C GLY A 82 6.16 6.50 -1.13
N LEU A 83 7.30 6.52 -1.82
CA LEU A 83 8.40 7.42 -1.50
C LEU A 83 7.99 8.89 -1.65
N ALA A 84 7.32 9.25 -2.75
CA ALA A 84 6.83 10.62 -2.97
C ALA A 84 5.85 11.07 -1.87
N VAL A 85 4.91 10.21 -1.47
CA VAL A 85 3.97 10.49 -0.37
C VAL A 85 4.71 10.66 0.96
N SER A 86 5.64 9.76 1.28
CA SER A 86 6.46 9.84 2.49
C SER A 86 7.27 11.14 2.54
N LEU A 87 7.92 11.51 1.44
CA LEU A 87 8.70 12.75 1.35
C LEU A 87 7.81 13.99 1.51
N ALA A 88 6.62 14.01 0.91
CA ALA A 88 5.68 15.12 1.04
C ALA A 88 5.25 15.33 2.51
N GLN A 89 4.98 14.25 3.25
CA GLN A 89 4.57 14.33 4.65
C GLN A 89 5.72 14.76 5.58
N HIS A 90 6.92 14.22 5.38
CA HIS A 90 8.09 14.60 6.20
C HIS A 90 8.62 16.00 5.84
N GLY A 91 8.53 16.41 4.57
CA GLY A 91 8.88 17.75 4.12
C GLY A 91 7.92 18.82 4.64
N ALA A 92 6.62 18.51 4.73
CA ALA A 92 5.63 19.40 5.34
C ALA A 92 5.83 19.55 6.86
N ALA A 93 6.27 18.49 7.55
CA ALA A 93 6.53 18.51 8.99
C ALA A 93 7.74 19.35 9.42
N ALA A 94 8.65 19.68 8.48
CA ALA A 94 9.83 20.50 8.75
C ALA A 94 9.60 22.02 8.52
N ALA A 95 8.41 22.40 8.04
CA ALA A 95 8.08 23.77 7.62
C ALA A 95 7.00 24.45 8.50
N GLY A 96 6.60 23.85 9.62
CA GLY A 96 5.66 24.41 10.61
C GLY A 96 6.27 24.44 11.99
#